data_AF-A0A8T3V2N6-F1
#
_entry.id   AF-A0A8T3V2N6-F1
#
_cell.length_a   1.000
_cell.length_b   1.000
_cell.length_c   1.000
_cell.angle_alpha   90.00
_cell.angle_beta   90.00
_cell.angle_gamma   90.00
#
_symmetry.space_group_name_H-M   'P 1'
#
loop_
_entity.id
_entity.type
_entity.pdbx_description
1 polymer ?
#
loop_
_entity_poly.entity_id
_entity_poly.type
_entity_poly.pdbx_seq_one_letter_code
_entity_poly.pdbx_strand_id
1 'polypeptide(L)' 'MVRKSQEWPDEGELIVGTVYKVLNYGAFAKLEEYQGKEAFIHISEVSSGWVKNIRDHVRENQ' A
#
# COMPACT_ATOMS: atom_id res chain seq x y z
N MET A 1 12.64 5.37 12.15
CA MET A 1 11.84 4.29 11.55
C MET A 1 12.64 3.00 11.64
N VAL A 2 12.07 1.91 12.16
CA VAL A 2 12.79 0.66 12.45
C VAL A 2 12.81 -0.19 11.17
N ARG A 3 13.98 -0.69 10.77
CA ARG A 3 14.09 -1.62 9.63
C ARG A 3 13.99 -3.05 10.14
N LYS A 4 13.13 -3.85 9.51
CA LYS A 4 13.01 -5.28 9.82
C LYS A 4 14.16 -6.05 9.14
N SER A 5 14.66 -7.08 9.81
CA SER A 5 15.70 -7.96 9.25
C SER A 5 15.12 -8.98 8.25
N GLN A 6 13.81 -9.18 8.27
CA GLN A 6 13.10 -10.10 7.38
C GLN A 6 12.91 -9.46 6.01
N GLU A 7 13.10 -10.25 4.95
CA GLU A 7 12.99 -9.74 3.58
C GLU A 7 11.56 -9.43 3.16
N TRP A 8 10.59 -10.20 3.63
CA TRP A 8 9.18 -10.06 3.29
C TRP A 8 8.33 -10.14 4.56
N PRO A 9 7.22 -9.40 4.64
CA PRO A 9 6.30 -9.55 5.75
C PRO A 9 5.62 -10.92 5.74
N ASP A 10 5.14 -11.33 6.91
CA ASP A 10 4.28 -12.50 7.02
C ASP A 10 2.83 -12.16 6.60
N GLU A 11 2.07 -13.17 6.20
CA GLU A 11 0.65 -12.98 5.84
C GLU A 11 -0.15 -12.45 7.04
N GLY A 12 -0.88 -11.36 6.83
CA GLY A 12 -1.66 -10.67 7.87
C GLY A 12 -0.85 -9.73 8.76
N GLU A 13 0.44 -9.54 8.52
CA GLU A 13 1.24 -8.53 9.22
C GLU A 13 0.77 -7.11 8.86
N LEU A 14 0.62 -6.25 9.88
CA LEU A 14 0.31 -4.84 9.69
C LEU A 14 1.59 -4.06 9.50
N ILE A 15 1.67 -3.33 8.38
CA ILE A 15 2.88 -2.63 7.94
C ILE A 15 2.51 -1.20 7.58
N VAL A 16 3.43 -0.27 7.82
CA VAL A 16 3.30 1.10 7.32
C VAL A 16 4.01 1.23 5.98
N GLY A 17 3.31 1.78 5.00
CA GLY A 17 3.88 2.06 3.68
C GLY A 17 3.35 3.35 3.09
N THR A 18 4.18 3.99 2.27
CA THR A 18 3.85 5.26 1.60
C THR A 18 3.37 4.99 0.18
N VAL A 19 2.22 5.54 -0.18
CA VAL A 19 1.69 5.38 -1.54
C VAL A 19 2.47 6.25 -2.50
N TYR A 20 3.03 5.68 -3.56
CA TYR A 20 3.84 6.45 -4.52
C TYR A 20 3.22 6.53 -5.91
N LYS A 21 2.23 5.68 -6.22
CA LYS A 21 1.54 5.68 -7.52
C LYS A 21 0.12 5.18 -7.37
N VAL A 22 -0.83 5.90 -7.95
CA VAL A 22 -2.26 5.53 -7.94
C VAL A 22 -2.75 5.30 -9.37
N LEU A 23 -3.31 4.12 -9.62
CA LEU A 23 -3.91 3.70 -10.88
C LEU A 23 -5.43 3.52 -10.71
N ASN A 24 -6.16 3.41 -11.82
CA ASN A 24 -7.63 3.26 -11.76
C ASN A 24 -8.09 1.96 -11.10
N TYR A 25 -7.25 0.92 -11.08
CA TYR A 25 -7.56 -0.41 -10.55
C TYR A 25 -6.83 -0.75 -9.24
N GLY A 26 -6.02 0.18 -8.71
CA GLY A 26 -5.23 -0.07 -7.51
C GLY A 26 -4.17 0.99 -7.24
N ALA A 27 -3.44 0.83 -6.14
CA ALA A 27 -2.37 1.72 -5.73
C ALA A 27 -1.09 0.92 -5.47
N PHE A 28 0.06 1.54 -5.71
CA PHE A 28 1.35 1.02 -5.32
C PHE A 28 1.88 1.78 -4.11
N ALA A 29 2.35 1.02 -3.12
CA ALA A 29 2.94 1.54 -1.90
C ALA A 29 4.36 1.00 -1.72
N LYS A 30 5.21 1.78 -1.06
CA LYS A 30 6.55 1.37 -0.64
C LYS A 30 6.52 1.00 0.82
N LEU A 31 6.99 -0.20 1.12
CA LEU A 31 7.12 -0.71 2.49
C LEU A 31 8.42 -0.19 3.10
N GLU A 32 8.34 0.90 3.87
CA GLU A 32 9.53 1.57 4.43
C GLU A 32 10.32 0.66 5.37
N GLU A 33 9.63 -0.21 6.11
CA GLU A 33 10.23 -1.19 7.02
C GLU A 33 10.97 -2.33 6.29
N TYR A 34 10.65 -2.56 5.01
CA TYR A 34 11.15 -3.65 4.16
C TYR A 34 11.96 -3.11 2.98
N GLN A 35 12.92 -2.21 3.26
CA GLN A 35 13.84 -1.66 2.25
C GLN A 35 13.16 -0.96 1.07
N GLY A 36 11.95 -0.44 1.27
CA GLY A 36 11.20 0.24 0.22
C GLY A 36 10.67 -0.71 -0.86
N LYS A 37 10.51 -2.00 -0.53
CA LYS A 37 9.86 -2.98 -1.41
C LYS A 37 8.49 -2.49 -1.86
N GLU A 38 8.13 -2.83 -3.08
CA GLU A 38 6.88 -2.40 -3.69
C GLU A 38 5.76 -3.38 -3.35
N ALA A 39 4.65 -2.83 -2.84
CA ALA A 39 3.40 -3.53 -2.60
C ALA A 39 2.32 -2.98 -3.53
N PHE A 40 1.40 -3.86 -3.91
CA PHE A 40 0.23 -3.52 -4.72
C PHE A 40 -1.04 -3.69 -3.89
N ILE A 41 -1.90 -2.68 -3.93
CA ILE A 41 -3.20 -2.66 -3.26
C ILE A 41 -4.27 -2.62 -4.36
N HIS A 42 -5.09 -3.65 -4.43
CA HIS A 42 -6.21 -3.69 -5.38
C HIS A 42 -7.33 -2.74 -4.95
N ILE A 43 -8.08 -2.15 -5.89
CA ILE A 43 -9.17 -1.20 -5.59
C ILE A 43 -10.23 -1.78 -4.65
N SER A 44 -10.48 -3.09 -4.70
CA SER A 44 -11.42 -3.78 -3.80
C SER A 44 -10.95 -3.85 -2.35
N GLU A 45 -9.65 -3.71 -2.09
CA GLU A 45 -9.07 -3.74 -0.74
C GLU A 45 -8.97 -2.33 -0.13
N VAL A 46 -9.19 -1.29 -0.92
CA VAL A 46 -9.11 0.11 -0.45
C VAL A 46 -10.30 0.48 0.42
N SER A 47 -11.48 -0.12 0.17
CA SER A 47 -12.71 0.16 0.90
C SER A 47 -13.64 -1.04 0.84
N SER A 48 -14.41 -1.26 1.90
CA SER A 48 -15.43 -2.31 1.98
C SER A 48 -16.67 -2.03 1.11
N GLY A 49 -16.78 -0.84 0.52
CA GLY A 49 -17.89 -0.42 -0.34
C GLY A 49 -17.51 -0.25 -1.80
N TRP A 50 -18.49 0.12 -2.64
CA TRP A 50 -18.22 0.42 -4.05
C TRP A 50 -17.38 1.70 -4.19
N VAL A 51 -16.17 1.56 -4.72
CA VAL A 51 -15.26 2.67 -5.00
C VAL A 51 -15.46 3.14 -6.44
N LYS A 52 -16.03 4.34 -6.60
CA LYS A 52 -16.16 4.98 -7.92
C LYS A 52 -14.82 5.54 -8.41
N ASN A 53 -14.03 6.13 -7.51
CA ASN A 53 -12.71 6.67 -7.82
C ASN A 53 -11.76 6.43 -6.64
N ILE A 54 -10.71 5.65 -6.88
CA ILE A 54 -9.70 5.31 -5.88
C ILE A 54 -8.94 6.54 -5.35
N ARG A 55 -8.83 7.61 -6.14
CA ARG A 55 -8.16 8.86 -5.74
C ARG A 55 -8.90 9.62 -4.63
N ASP A 56 -10.16 9.29 -4.39
CA ASP A 56 -10.92 9.84 -3.27
C ASP A 56 -10.48 9.23 -1.94
N HIS A 57 -9.88 8.04 -1.97
CA HIS A 57 -9.43 7.29 -0.80
C HIS A 57 -7.91 7.32 -0.61
N VAL A 58 -7.15 7.35 -1.71
CA VAL A 58 -5.69 7.20 -1.68
C VAL A 58 -5.02 8.24 -2.56
N ARG A 59 -3.95 8.86 -2.06
CA ARG A 59 -3.18 9.90 -2.77
C ARG A 59 -1.71 9.53 -2.88
N GLU A 60 -1.04 10.10 -3.88
CA GLU A 60 0.40 9.98 -4.02
C GLU A 60 1.11 10.76 -2.89
N ASN A 61 2.15 10.16 -2.30
CA ASN A 61 2.87 10.62 -1.11
C ASN A 61 2.03 10.67 0.18
N GLN A 62 1.02 9.80 0.28
CA GLN A 62 0.27 9.56 1.51
C GLN A 62 0.99 8.54 2.40
#